data_AF-A0A951RU09-F1
#
_entry.id   AF-A0A951RU09-F1
#
_cell.length_a   1.000
_cell.length_b   1.000
_cell.length_c   1.000
_cell.angle_alpha   90.00
_cell.angle_beta   90.00
_cell.angle_gamma   90.00
#
_symmetry.space_group_name_H-M   'P 1'
#
loop_
_entity.id
_entity.type
_entity.pdbx_description
1 polymer ?
#
loop_
_entity_poly.entity_id
_entity_poly.type
_entity_poly.pdbx_seq_one_letter_code
_entity_poly.pdbx_strand_id
1 'polypeptide(L)'
;MTPLPSRVVIVHTREHVAATHAAAEKTGVAVMLLSAPHIASAGGPLYAKALMGEATNLVTPVLDCGDDPGICWRAVDVGWTHVLFRGSDTLLEKARSALQPKETSFPRKRESMENTEEENRTGFPIAPHTQLVGNDNGGSSAILTPNDLPSATLDLGQTTRKGEVLTAWIVGWMTGSVG
;
A
#
# COMPACT_ATOMS: atom_id res chain seq x y z
N MET A 1 -5.82 12.72 -4.08
CA MET A 1 -5.10 11.44 -4.05
C MET A 1 -4.74 11.03 -5.47
N THR A 2 -3.49 10.64 -5.70
CA THR A 2 -3.05 10.09 -6.99
C THR A 2 -3.68 8.71 -7.18
N PRO A 3 -4.26 8.40 -8.35
CA PRO A 3 -4.81 7.06 -8.60
C PRO A 3 -3.72 6.00 -8.42
N LEU A 4 -4.09 4.84 -7.87
CA LEU A 4 -3.17 3.72 -7.70
C LEU A 4 -2.62 3.28 -9.06
N PRO A 5 -1.32 3.00 -9.17
CA PRO A 5 -0.73 2.55 -10.42
C PRO A 5 -1.34 1.24 -10.92
N SER A 6 -1.56 1.13 -12.23
CA SER A 6 -2.16 -0.05 -12.87
C SER A 6 -1.18 -1.22 -13.09
N ARG A 7 0.06 -1.11 -12.59
CA ARG A 7 1.11 -2.12 -12.74
C ARG A 7 1.72 -2.45 -11.40
N VAL A 8 1.75 -3.73 -11.05
CA VAL A 8 2.30 -4.22 -9.79
C VAL A 8 3.59 -4.99 -10.03
N VAL A 9 4.62 -4.68 -9.27
CA VAL A 9 5.89 -5.40 -9.26
C VAL A 9 6.12 -5.96 -7.87
N ILE A 10 6.19 -7.29 -7.75
CA ILE A 10 6.48 -7.97 -6.48
C ILE A 10 7.99 -8.06 -6.28
N VAL A 11 8.45 -7.58 -5.13
CA VAL A 11 9.88 -7.50 -4.80
C VAL A 11 10.24 -8.31 -3.56
N HIS A 12 11.45 -8.88 -3.61
CA HIS A 12 11.97 -9.80 -2.60
C HIS A 12 13.25 -9.27 -1.96
N THR A 13 14.02 -8.46 -2.70
CA THR A 13 15.36 -8.00 -2.29
C THR A 13 15.55 -6.52 -2.63
N ARG A 14 16.62 -5.92 -2.08
CA ARG A 14 16.95 -4.50 -2.33
C ARG A 14 17.29 -4.25 -3.80
N GLU A 15 17.89 -5.24 -4.47
CA GLU A 15 18.18 -5.17 -5.90
C GLU A 15 16.90 -5.11 -6.74
N HIS A 16 15.84 -5.81 -6.32
CA HIS A 16 14.53 -5.73 -6.99
C HIS A 16 13.90 -4.35 -6.84
N VAL A 17 14.00 -3.76 -5.64
CA VAL A 17 13.54 -2.39 -5.37
C VAL A 17 14.28 -1.40 -6.27
N ALA A 18 15.62 -1.43 -6.24
CA ALA A 18 16.45 -0.54 -7.05
C ALA A 18 16.17 -0.67 -8.56
N ALA A 19 16.02 -1.91 -9.06
CA ALA A 19 15.68 -2.16 -10.46
C ALA A 19 14.30 -1.58 -10.83
N THR A 20 13.32 -1.70 -9.93
CA THR A 20 11.97 -1.17 -10.14
C THR A 20 11.95 0.34 -10.20
N HIS A 21 12.67 1.01 -9.29
CA HIS A 21 12.86 2.46 -9.35
C HIS A 21 13.52 2.90 -10.66
N ALA A 22 14.64 2.29 -11.04
CA ALA A 22 15.35 2.62 -12.26
C ALA A 22 14.49 2.41 -13.53
N ALA A 23 13.68 1.36 -13.56
CA ALA A 23 12.78 1.09 -14.68
C ALA A 23 11.60 2.07 -14.72
N ALA A 24 11.01 2.42 -13.57
CA ALA A 24 9.96 3.43 -13.49
C ALA A 24 10.48 4.80 -13.95
N GLU A 25 11.66 5.22 -13.48
CA GLU A 25 12.31 6.47 -13.89
C GLU A 25 12.62 6.50 -15.39
N LYS A 26 13.19 5.41 -15.93
CA LYS A 26 13.54 5.32 -17.36
C LYS A 26 12.31 5.39 -18.27
N THR A 27 11.17 4.90 -17.81
CA THR A 27 9.95 4.77 -18.64
C THR A 27 8.94 5.88 -18.36
N GLY A 28 9.05 6.60 -17.24
CA GLY A 28 8.06 7.58 -16.78
C GLY A 28 6.73 6.94 -16.36
N VAL A 29 6.68 5.63 -16.21
CA VAL A 29 5.47 4.88 -15.86
C VAL A 29 5.38 4.72 -14.35
N ALA A 30 4.24 5.10 -13.78
CA ALA A 30 3.95 4.84 -12.38
C ALA A 30 3.72 3.33 -12.14
N VAL A 31 4.31 2.79 -11.07
CA VAL A 31 4.22 1.39 -10.67
C VAL A 31 3.96 1.25 -9.18
N MET A 32 3.27 0.18 -8.83
CA MET A 32 3.07 -0.27 -7.46
C MET A 32 4.18 -1.27 -7.12
N LEU A 33 4.93 -1.00 -6.06
CA LEU A 33 5.98 -1.86 -5.55
C LEU A 33 5.40 -2.68 -4.41
N LEU A 34 5.04 -3.94 -4.66
CA LEU A 34 4.42 -4.82 -3.67
C LEU A 34 5.49 -5.68 -3.00
N SER A 35 5.52 -5.74 -1.67
CA SER A 35 6.42 -6.67 -0.97
C SER A 35 6.03 -8.12 -1.24
N ALA A 36 6.99 -9.04 -1.29
CA ALA A 36 6.67 -10.46 -1.26
C ALA A 36 5.93 -10.85 0.05
N PRO A 37 5.02 -11.84 0.01
CA PRO A 37 4.14 -12.15 1.14
C PRO A 37 4.86 -12.49 2.45
N HIS A 38 6.07 -13.03 2.37
CA HIS A 38 6.85 -13.46 3.52
C HIS A 38 7.68 -12.34 4.16
N ILE A 39 7.87 -11.20 3.48
CA ILE A 39 8.74 -10.12 4.00
C ILE A 39 8.16 -9.55 5.29
N ALA A 40 6.86 -9.25 5.28
CA ALA A 40 6.19 -8.66 6.43
C ALA A 40 6.10 -9.63 7.62
N SER A 41 5.88 -10.93 7.36
CA SER A 41 5.77 -11.93 8.42
C SER A 41 7.12 -12.35 9.01
N ALA A 42 8.18 -12.43 8.20
CA ALA A 42 9.51 -12.81 8.67
C ALA A 42 10.32 -11.64 9.25
N GLY A 43 10.30 -10.48 8.57
CA GLY A 43 11.11 -9.30 8.95
C GLY A 43 10.32 -8.22 9.70
N GLY A 44 9.00 -8.22 9.58
CA GLY A 44 8.13 -7.18 10.14
C GLY A 44 7.97 -5.95 9.24
N PRO A 45 6.95 -5.11 9.48
CA PRO A 45 6.68 -3.93 8.66
C PRO A 45 7.78 -2.87 8.64
N LEU A 46 8.53 -2.71 9.73
CA LEU A 46 9.63 -1.74 9.82
C LEU A 46 10.81 -2.14 8.92
N TYR A 47 11.17 -3.43 8.94
CA TYR A 47 12.18 -3.97 8.02
C TYR A 47 11.77 -3.79 6.56
N ALA A 48 10.51 -4.13 6.24
CA ALA A 48 9.98 -3.96 4.89
C ALA A 48 10.06 -2.50 4.43
N LYS A 49 9.77 -1.54 5.31
CA LYS A 49 9.86 -0.11 5.00
C LYS A 49 11.30 0.33 4.72
N ALA A 50 12.25 -0.14 5.53
CA ALA A 50 13.68 0.11 5.30
C ALA A 50 14.20 -0.53 4.00
N LEU A 51 13.62 -1.65 3.57
CA LEU A 51 13.95 -2.33 2.32
C LEU A 51 13.40 -1.59 1.10
N MET A 52 12.13 -1.17 1.16
CA MET A 52 11.38 -0.64 0.01
C MET A 52 11.51 0.87 -0.16
N GLY A 53 11.85 1.59 0.92
CA GLY A 53 11.96 3.04 0.90
C GLY A 53 10.60 3.75 0.91
N GLU A 54 10.65 5.05 0.73
CA GLU A 54 9.47 5.92 0.73
C GLU A 54 8.82 6.01 -0.66
N ALA A 55 7.55 6.41 -0.67
CA ALA A 55 6.82 6.65 -1.92
C ALA A 55 7.47 7.78 -2.75
N THR A 56 7.44 7.63 -4.07
CA THR A 56 7.83 8.66 -5.03
C THR A 56 6.69 8.93 -6.01
N ASN A 57 6.84 9.91 -6.90
CA ASN A 57 5.85 10.21 -7.93
C ASN A 57 5.59 9.03 -8.90
N LEU A 58 6.54 8.10 -9.02
CA LEU A 58 6.46 6.97 -9.95
C LEU A 58 6.37 5.62 -9.22
N VAL A 59 6.73 5.54 -7.95
CA VAL A 59 6.75 4.28 -7.21
C VAL A 59 5.92 4.41 -5.94
N THR A 60 4.85 3.62 -5.85
CA THR A 60 4.01 3.53 -4.65
C THR A 60 4.28 2.20 -3.94
N PRO A 61 4.97 2.20 -2.79
CA PRO A 61 5.23 0.99 -2.01
C PRO A 61 3.96 0.50 -1.32
N VAL A 62 3.73 -0.81 -1.38
CA VAL A 62 2.60 -1.50 -0.74
C VAL A 62 3.12 -2.71 0.00
N LEU A 63 2.75 -2.82 1.29
CA LEU A 63 3.14 -3.96 2.12
C LEU A 63 2.10 -5.07 2.03
N ASP A 64 2.49 -6.25 1.55
CA ASP A 64 1.71 -7.48 1.67
C ASP A 64 1.75 -7.98 3.12
N CYS A 65 0.62 -7.81 3.81
CA CYS A 65 0.46 -8.22 5.20
C CYS A 65 -0.06 -9.67 5.33
N GLY A 66 -0.31 -10.36 4.21
CA GLY A 66 -0.96 -11.66 4.23
C GLY A 66 -2.35 -11.59 4.87
N ASP A 67 -2.68 -12.58 5.69
CA ASP A 67 -3.94 -12.70 6.43
C ASP A 67 -3.83 -12.31 7.91
N ASP A 68 -2.69 -11.75 8.34
CA ASP A 68 -2.44 -11.35 9.72
C ASP A 68 -2.80 -9.87 9.99
N PRO A 69 -3.90 -9.60 10.72
CA PRO A 69 -4.31 -8.22 11.03
C PRO A 69 -3.33 -7.50 11.97
N GLY A 70 -2.52 -8.23 12.76
CA GLY A 70 -1.49 -7.66 13.62
C GLY A 70 -0.34 -7.07 12.82
N ILE A 71 0.01 -7.67 11.68
CA ILE A 71 0.98 -7.12 10.73
C ILE A 71 0.44 -5.85 10.09
N CYS A 72 -0.83 -5.84 9.62
CA CYS A 72 -1.48 -4.63 9.09
C CYS A 72 -1.46 -3.47 10.09
N TRP A 73 -1.81 -3.75 11.35
CA TRP A 73 -1.84 -2.72 12.39
C TRP A 73 -0.44 -2.12 12.63
N ARG A 74 0.56 -2.98 12.80
CA ARG A 74 1.97 -2.54 12.95
C ARG A 74 2.47 -1.77 11.73
N ALA A 75 2.02 -2.13 10.53
CA ALA A 75 2.41 -1.43 9.32
C ALA A 75 1.94 0.03 9.34
N VAL A 76 0.68 0.27 9.69
CA VAL A 76 0.16 1.64 9.82
C VAL A 76 0.84 2.39 10.95
N ASP A 77 1.09 1.73 12.09
CA ASP A 77 1.81 2.33 13.24
C ASP A 77 3.21 2.84 12.85
N VAL A 78 3.95 2.10 12.00
CA VAL A 78 5.26 2.55 11.48
C VAL A 78 5.16 3.44 10.24
N GLY A 79 3.96 3.92 9.93
CA GLY A 79 3.68 4.92 8.89
C GLY A 79 3.62 4.36 7.48
N TRP A 80 3.13 3.13 7.28
CA TRP A 80 2.75 2.67 5.95
C TRP A 80 1.45 3.34 5.49
N THR A 81 1.45 3.85 4.26
CA THR A 81 0.28 4.47 3.63
C THR A 81 -0.56 3.46 2.86
N HIS A 82 0.04 2.37 2.37
CA HIS A 82 -0.66 1.36 1.59
C HIS A 82 -0.27 -0.03 2.06
N VAL A 83 -1.28 -0.85 2.36
CA VAL A 83 -1.12 -2.24 2.79
C VAL A 83 -2.07 -3.14 2.00
N LEU A 84 -1.63 -4.33 1.65
CA LEU A 84 -2.46 -5.39 1.06
C LEU A 84 -2.80 -6.41 2.15
N PHE A 85 -4.08 -6.68 2.34
CA PHE A 85 -4.59 -7.68 3.26
C PHE A 85 -5.37 -8.76 2.50
N ARG A 86 -5.07 -10.03 2.80
CA ARG A 86 -5.66 -11.22 2.17
C ARG A 86 -6.52 -12.05 3.11
N GLY A 87 -6.69 -11.63 4.36
CA GLY A 87 -7.55 -12.33 5.31
C GLY A 87 -9.02 -12.22 4.92
N SER A 88 -9.87 -12.99 5.61
CA SER A 88 -11.32 -12.98 5.37
C SER A 88 -11.94 -11.60 5.63
N ASP A 89 -13.12 -11.35 5.06
CA ASP A 89 -13.86 -10.09 5.27
C ASP A 89 -14.05 -9.77 6.76
N THR A 90 -14.30 -10.80 7.59
CA THR A 90 -14.40 -10.64 9.05
C THR A 90 -13.10 -10.13 9.69
N LEU A 91 -11.94 -10.58 9.21
CA LEU A 91 -10.64 -10.09 9.68
C LEU A 91 -10.29 -8.73 9.06
N LEU A 92 -10.72 -8.47 7.83
CA LEU A 92 -10.55 -7.18 7.16
C LEU A 92 -11.31 -6.09 7.92
N GLU A 93 -12.54 -6.35 8.36
CA GLU A 93 -13.30 -5.42 9.21
C GLU A 93 -12.64 -5.20 10.58
N LYS A 94 -12.00 -6.23 11.15
CA LYS A 94 -11.20 -6.08 12.37
C LYS A 94 -9.94 -5.26 12.12
N ALA A 95 -9.23 -5.48 11.02
CA ALA A 95 -8.07 -4.70 10.63
C ALA A 95 -8.48 -3.23 10.42
N ARG A 96 -9.56 -2.97 9.68
CA ARG A 96 -10.16 -1.64 9.50
C ARG A 96 -10.52 -1.00 10.84
N SER A 97 -11.23 -1.71 11.72
CA SER A 97 -11.63 -1.22 13.05
C SER A 97 -10.44 -0.96 13.98
N ALA A 98 -9.35 -1.72 13.84
CA ALA A 98 -8.11 -1.50 14.59
C ALA A 98 -7.29 -0.31 14.05
N LEU A 99 -7.51 0.04 12.78
CA LEU A 99 -6.85 1.13 12.06
C LEU A 99 -7.66 2.44 12.07
N GLN A 100 -8.93 2.40 12.49
CA GLN A 100 -9.63 3.61 12.88
C GLN A 100 -8.86 4.25 14.04
N PRO A 101 -8.68 5.59 14.04
CA PRO A 101 -8.20 6.28 15.21
C PRO A 101 -9.22 6.00 16.31
N LYS A 102 -8.91 5.06 17.20
CA LYS A 102 -9.50 5.08 18.51
C LYS A 102 -8.95 6.35 19.09
N GLU A 103 -9.82 7.35 19.24
CA GLU A 103 -9.63 8.39 20.24
C GLU A 103 -9.42 7.65 21.56
N THR A 104 -8.17 7.26 21.80
CA THR A 104 -7.70 6.92 23.13
C THR A 104 -7.66 8.27 23.82
N SER A 105 -8.86 8.69 24.21
CA SER A 105 -9.07 9.63 25.29
C SER A 105 -8.47 8.96 26.52
N PHE A 106 -7.14 9.01 26.63
CA PHE A 106 -6.53 9.11 27.93
C PHE A 106 -7.24 10.29 28.59
N PRO A 107 -7.89 10.13 29.75
CA PRO A 107 -8.52 11.24 30.42
C PRO A 107 -7.42 12.26 30.75
N ARG A 108 -7.22 13.24 29.86
CA ARG A 108 -6.59 14.49 30.23
C ARG A 108 -7.44 15.03 31.36
N LYS A 109 -6.80 15.25 32.50
CA LYS A 109 -7.35 16.00 33.63
C LYS A 109 -8.06 17.23 33.04
N ARG A 110 -9.40 17.24 33.12
CA ARG A 110 -10.24 18.30 32.54
C ARG A 110 -9.89 19.61 33.23
N GLU A 111 -9.22 20.50 32.51
CA GLU A 111 -9.45 21.93 32.67
C GLU A 111 -10.42 22.34 31.57
N SER A 112 -11.62 22.69 32.02
CA SER A 112 -12.77 23.13 31.24
C SER A 112 -12.47 24.44 30.51
N MET A 113 -12.72 24.47 29.20
CA MET A 113 -13.42 25.61 28.61
C MET A 113 -14.05 25.22 27.27
N GLU A 114 -15.30 25.67 27.19
CA GLU A 114 -16.31 25.58 26.15
C GLU A 114 -15.87 26.31 24.87
N ASN A 115 -16.19 25.75 23.69
CA ASN A 115 -16.85 26.51 22.61
C ASN A 115 -17.22 25.63 21.39
N THR A 116 -18.46 25.90 20.98
CA THR A 116 -19.25 25.60 19.77
C THR A 116 -18.56 26.19 18.50
N GLU A 117 -18.66 25.74 17.23
CA GLU A 117 -19.79 25.47 16.32
C GLU A 117 -19.32 24.78 15.01
N GLU A 118 -20.27 24.08 14.38
CA GLU A 118 -20.53 23.85 12.93
C GLU A 118 -19.40 23.63 11.91
N GLU A 119 -19.46 22.51 11.16
CA GLU A 119 -19.25 22.59 9.70
C GLU A 119 -19.88 21.43 8.88
N ASN A 120 -20.92 21.79 8.14
CA ASN A 120 -21.19 21.51 6.72
C ASN A 120 -20.74 20.17 6.09
N ARG A 121 -21.71 19.28 5.84
CA ARG A 121 -21.55 18.05 5.03
C ARG A 121 -22.15 18.23 3.64
N THR A 122 -21.31 18.39 2.62
CA THR A 122 -21.69 18.14 1.22
C THR A 122 -21.05 16.83 0.75
N GLY A 123 -21.91 15.86 0.42
CA GLY A 123 -21.52 14.54 -0.06
C GLY A 123 -21.05 14.53 -1.51
N PHE A 124 -20.08 13.66 -1.79
CA PHE A 124 -19.77 13.15 -3.12
C PHE A 124 -19.68 11.62 -3.07
N PRO A 125 -20.20 10.90 -4.07
CA PRO A 125 -20.23 9.43 -4.06
C PRO A 125 -18.83 8.87 -4.38
N ILE A 126 -18.26 8.09 -3.45
CA ILE A 126 -17.01 7.35 -3.65
C ILE A 126 -17.36 5.95 -4.17
N ALA A 127 -16.71 5.54 -5.26
CA ALA A 127 -16.87 4.22 -5.87
C ALA A 127 -16.59 3.07 -4.86
N PRO A 128 -17.35 1.97 -4.88
CA PRO A 128 -17.50 1.09 -3.71
C PRO A 128 -16.37 0.09 -3.41
N HIS A 129 -15.13 0.27 -3.91
CA HIS A 129 -14.09 -0.78 -3.78
C HIS A 129 -12.81 -0.34 -3.05
N THR A 130 -12.49 0.95 -2.99
CA THR A 130 -11.31 1.44 -2.24
C THR A 130 -11.77 2.33 -1.08
N GLN A 131 -11.83 1.79 0.15
CA GLN A 131 -12.12 2.62 1.31
C GLN A 131 -10.84 3.22 1.89
N LEU A 132 -10.79 4.55 1.82
CA LEU A 132 -9.73 5.40 2.36
C LEU A 132 -9.94 5.56 3.86
N VAL A 133 -8.95 5.21 4.67
CA VAL A 133 -8.94 5.55 6.09
C VAL A 133 -8.34 6.95 6.20
N GLY A 134 -9.20 7.96 6.38
CA GLY A 134 -8.79 9.35 6.58
C GLY A 134 -8.12 9.53 7.93
N ASN A 135 -6.96 10.17 7.94
CA ASN A 135 -6.29 10.66 9.13
C ASN A 135 -6.04 12.16 8.97
N ASP A 136 -6.19 12.91 10.05
CA ASP A 136 -6.10 14.37 10.14
C ASP A 136 -4.64 14.86 10.03
N ASN A 137 -3.70 13.92 9.88
CA ASN A 137 -2.27 14.16 9.65
C ASN A 137 -1.89 13.81 8.19
N GLY A 138 -2.54 14.43 7.21
CA GLY A 138 -2.04 14.60 5.84
C GLY A 138 -1.76 13.36 4.98
N GLY A 139 -1.98 12.13 5.48
CA GLY A 139 -1.79 10.89 4.73
C GLY A 139 -2.90 9.90 5.01
N SER A 140 -3.86 9.77 4.09
CA SER A 140 -4.86 8.71 4.15
C SER A 140 -4.19 7.36 3.93
N SER A 141 -4.32 6.43 4.89
CA SER A 141 -3.86 5.05 4.71
C SER A 141 -4.92 4.23 3.97
N ALA A 142 -4.51 3.45 2.97
CA ALA A 142 -5.37 2.60 2.17
C ALA A 142 -5.09 1.12 2.45
N ILE A 143 -6.14 0.36 2.74
CA ILE A 143 -6.08 -1.11 2.82
C ILE A 143 -6.63 -1.66 1.50
N LEU A 144 -5.79 -2.39 0.79
CA LEU A 144 -6.11 -3.06 -0.46
C LEU A 144 -6.43 -4.53 -0.19
N THR A 145 -7.33 -5.08 -0.99
CA THR A 145 -7.60 -6.52 -1.09
C THR A 145 -7.04 -7.07 -2.40
N PRO A 146 -6.91 -8.39 -2.58
CA PRO A 146 -6.48 -8.98 -3.85
C PRO A 146 -7.31 -8.52 -5.05
N ASN A 147 -8.59 -8.19 -4.86
CA ASN A 147 -9.48 -7.71 -5.91
C ASN A 147 -9.17 -6.26 -6.34
N ASP A 148 -8.44 -5.51 -5.51
CA ASP A 148 -8.02 -4.13 -5.80
C ASP A 148 -6.69 -4.08 -6.57
N LEU A 149 -5.99 -5.22 -6.69
CA LEU A 149 -4.75 -5.29 -7.45
C LEU A 149 -5.05 -5.36 -8.96
N PRO A 150 -4.36 -4.57 -9.79
CA PRO A 150 -4.50 -4.69 -11.23
C PRO A 150 -4.01 -6.07 -11.72
N SER A 151 -4.64 -6.57 -12.78
CA SER A 151 -4.32 -7.88 -13.37
C SER A 151 -2.89 -7.98 -13.90
N ALA A 152 -2.24 -6.85 -14.19
CA ALA A 152 -0.84 -6.78 -14.58
C ALA A 152 0.07 -6.81 -13.34
N THR A 153 0.45 -8.02 -12.92
CA THR A 153 1.41 -8.27 -11.83
C THR A 153 2.64 -9.01 -12.35
N LEU A 154 3.84 -8.52 -12.00
CA LEU A 154 5.12 -9.16 -12.29
C LEU A 154 5.84 -9.52 -10.99
N ASP A 155 6.16 -10.80 -10.80
CA ASP A 155 6.96 -11.26 -9.66
C ASP A 155 8.44 -11.41 -10.03
N LEU A 156 9.28 -10.50 -9.54
CA LEU A 156 10.72 -10.53 -9.82
C LEU A 156 11.44 -11.71 -9.16
N GLY A 157 10.85 -12.37 -8.15
CA GLY A 157 11.39 -13.59 -7.57
C GLY A 157 11.34 -14.79 -8.52
N GLN A 158 10.44 -14.76 -9.50
CA GLN A 158 10.28 -15.82 -10.52
C GLN A 158 11.05 -15.52 -11.81
N THR A 159 11.78 -14.40 -11.90
CA THR A 159 12.53 -14.01 -13.11
C THR A 159 14.04 -14.07 -12.89
N THR A 160 14.77 -14.68 -13.81
CA THR A 160 16.24 -14.75 -13.78
C THR A 160 16.92 -13.54 -14.45
N ARG A 161 16.17 -12.67 -15.14
CA ARG A 161 16.69 -11.48 -15.86
C ARG A 161 16.06 -10.19 -15.33
N LYS A 162 16.61 -9.67 -14.23
CA LYS A 162 15.92 -8.73 -13.32
C LYS A 162 15.74 -7.29 -13.84
N GLY A 163 16.56 -6.80 -14.78
CA GLY A 163 16.51 -5.39 -15.23
C GLY A 163 15.85 -5.17 -16.60
N GLU A 164 16.21 -5.99 -17.58
CA GLU A 164 15.76 -5.82 -18.97
C GLU A 164 14.32 -6.29 -19.18
N VAL A 165 13.93 -7.40 -18.53
CA VAL A 165 12.55 -7.90 -18.52
C VAL A 165 11.61 -6.93 -17.81
N LEU A 166 12.09 -6.29 -16.74
CA LEU A 166 11.30 -5.32 -15.98
C LEU A 166 11.00 -4.07 -16.80
N THR A 167 12.00 -3.53 -17.49
CA THR A 167 11.80 -2.37 -18.37
C THR A 167 10.87 -2.74 -19.54
N ALA A 168 11.08 -3.88 -20.19
CA ALA A 168 10.23 -4.32 -21.31
C ALA A 168 8.78 -4.57 -20.87
N TRP A 169 8.58 -5.15 -19.68
CA TRP A 169 7.25 -5.40 -19.12
C TRP A 169 6.55 -4.09 -18.72
N ILE A 170 7.27 -3.16 -18.09
CA ILE A 170 6.76 -1.83 -17.73
C ILE A 170 6.43 -1.00 -18.97
N VAL A 171 7.10 -1.16 -20.11
CA VAL A 171 6.71 -0.46 -21.36
C VAL A 171 5.60 -1.20 -22.12
N GLY A 172 5.23 -2.42 -21.72
CA GLY A 172 4.20 -3.22 -22.39
C GLY A 172 4.69 -3.99 -23.62
N TRP A 173 6.00 -4.23 -23.73
CA TRP A 173 6.62 -4.94 -24.87
C TRP A 173 6.43 -6.46 -24.84
N MET A 174 5.80 -7.05 -23.81
CA MET A 174 5.23 -8.39 -23.95
C MET A 174 3.91 -8.34 -24.71
N THR A 175 3.92 -7.81 -25.93
CA THR A 175 2.95 -8.19 -26.97
C THR A 175 3.34 -9.57 -27.47
N GLY A 176 2.95 -10.58 -26.72
CA GLY A 176 3.15 -11.98 -27.05
C GLY A 176 1.94 -12.78 -26.59
N SER A 177 0.78 -12.43 -27.14
CA SER A 177 -0.36 -13.34 -27.21
C SER A 177 0.15 -14.64 -27.84
N VAL A 178 0.35 -15.67 -27.01
CA VAL A 178 0.55 -17.02 -27.50
C VAL A 178 -0.79 -17.42 -28.12
N GLY A 179 -0.79 -17.60 -29.43
CA GLY A 179 -1.89 -18.23 -30.17
C GLY A 179 -1.96 -19.73 -29.92
#